data_AF-A0A9J7BS88-F1
#
_entry.id   AF-A0A9J7BS88-F1
#
_cell.length_a   1.000
_cell.length_b   1.000
_cell.length_c   1.000
_cell.angle_alpha   90.00
_cell.angle_beta   90.00
_cell.angle_gamma   90.00
#
_symmetry.space_group_name_H-M   'P 1'
#
loop_
_entity.id
_entity.type
_entity.pdbx_description
1 polymer ?
#
loop_
_entity_poly.entity_id
_entity_poly.type
_entity_poly.pdbx_seq_one_letter_code
_entity_poly.pdbx_strand_id
1 'polypeptide(L)'
;MEIPQQELASASDPFRAALAMDLSQVQERAISVVARCLDRKPGEVKLKSTLWGDLDAESLDMLDIVYSLERTFIIRMPRLNILQRATDLFGESAIVQGAIITPTGLAILKASMPEVPASFFQPNMRLNEFRRGISVESLVRVVLRCLGANAALRCAACQGEPQQVPNSPMEIRCSQCGAEMVLPSGDELVIEDLLRVGAELGIPKVADPTPENRDHES
;
A
#
# COMPACT_ATOMS: atom_id res chain seq x y z
N MET A 1 15.42 6.34 -48.92
CA MET A 1 15.53 7.01 -47.61
C MET A 1 14.45 6.38 -46.76
N GLU A 2 14.78 5.26 -46.11
CA GLU A 2 13.87 4.56 -45.21
C GLU A 2 14.71 4.24 -43.98
N ILE A 3 14.38 4.91 -42.87
CA ILE A 3 14.98 4.66 -41.58
C ILE A 3 14.39 3.31 -41.09
N PRO A 4 15.21 2.30 -40.73
CA PRO A 4 14.69 1.02 -40.27
C PRO A 4 13.81 1.20 -39.02
N GLN A 5 12.62 0.58 -39.01
CA GLN A 5 11.66 0.59 -37.90
C GLN A 5 12.17 -0.09 -36.60
N GLN A 6 13.46 -0.38 -36.49
CA GLN A 6 14.09 -0.99 -35.31
C GLN A 6 14.57 0.05 -34.28
N GLU A 7 14.46 1.36 -34.55
CA GLU A 7 14.80 2.45 -33.62
C GLU A 7 13.61 3.00 -32.80
N LEU A 8 12.49 2.27 -32.73
CA LEU A 8 11.33 2.63 -31.89
C LEU A 8 11.21 1.77 -30.61
N ALA A 9 12.33 1.20 -30.12
CA ALA A 9 12.38 0.34 -28.94
C ALA A 9 13.13 1.00 -27.75
N SER A 10 13.08 2.32 -27.60
CA SER A 10 13.72 3.03 -26.47
C SER A 10 12.80 4.03 -25.77
N ALA A 11 11.48 3.89 -25.88
CA ALA A 11 10.59 4.43 -24.86
C ALA A 11 10.66 3.46 -23.67
N SER A 12 11.38 3.84 -22.61
CA SER A 12 11.48 3.04 -21.39
C SER A 12 10.08 2.61 -20.96
N ASP A 13 9.83 1.29 -20.87
CA ASP A 13 8.59 0.73 -20.31
C ASP A 13 8.27 1.47 -19.00
N PRO A 14 7.14 2.20 -18.89
CA PRO A 14 6.85 2.99 -17.70
C PRO A 14 6.83 2.16 -16.42
N PHE A 15 6.46 0.87 -16.52
CA PHE A 15 6.53 -0.05 -15.39
C PHE A 15 7.97 -0.25 -14.91
N ARG A 16 8.91 -0.41 -15.84
CA ARG A 16 10.34 -0.51 -15.52
C ARG A 16 10.92 0.79 -15.00
N ALA A 17 10.47 1.92 -15.56
CA ALA A 17 10.85 3.23 -15.04
C ALA A 17 10.38 3.43 -13.60
N ALA A 18 9.17 2.94 -13.23
CA ALA A 18 8.68 2.96 -11.86
C ALA A 18 9.51 2.08 -10.92
N LEU A 19 9.87 0.87 -11.35
CA LEU A 19 10.70 -0.05 -10.55
C LEU A 19 12.13 0.43 -10.35
N ALA A 20 12.67 1.22 -11.28
CA ALA A 20 14.04 1.72 -11.21
C ALA A 20 14.21 2.95 -10.29
N MET A 21 13.12 3.47 -9.72
CA MET A 21 13.18 4.65 -8.85
C MET A 21 13.89 4.36 -7.55
N ASP A 22 14.79 5.27 -7.16
CA ASP A 22 15.37 5.26 -5.81
C ASP A 22 14.43 5.88 -4.77
N LEU A 23 14.84 5.83 -3.50
CA LEU A 23 14.06 6.37 -2.40
C LEU A 23 13.73 7.87 -2.55
N SER A 24 14.69 8.69 -3.00
CA SER A 24 14.48 10.14 -3.16
C SER A 24 13.45 10.40 -4.24
N GLN A 25 13.55 9.70 -5.36
CA GLN A 25 12.62 9.83 -6.48
C GLN A 25 11.20 9.40 -6.10
N VAL A 26 11.05 8.33 -5.31
CA VAL A 26 9.75 7.90 -4.78
C VAL A 26 9.17 8.96 -3.84
N GLN A 27 9.99 9.49 -2.92
CA GLN A 27 9.58 10.54 -1.99
C GLN A 27 9.13 11.82 -2.71
N GLU A 28 9.93 12.33 -3.64
CA GLU A 28 9.63 13.54 -4.41
C GLU A 28 8.35 13.39 -5.24
N ARG A 29 8.14 12.23 -5.86
CA ARG A 29 6.92 11.93 -6.63
C ARG A 29 5.70 11.80 -5.75
N ALA A 30 5.81 11.11 -4.61
CA ALA A 30 4.71 10.99 -3.65
C ALA A 30 4.31 12.36 -3.09
N ILE A 31 5.27 13.20 -2.71
CA ILE A 31 5.04 14.59 -2.30
C ILE A 31 4.31 15.36 -3.39
N SER A 32 4.78 15.27 -4.64
CA SER A 32 4.16 15.96 -5.78
C SER A 32 2.73 15.49 -6.03
N VAL A 33 2.45 14.19 -5.89
CA VAL A 33 1.10 13.63 -6.01
C VAL A 33 0.20 14.17 -4.91
N VAL A 34 0.63 14.07 -3.64
CA VAL A 34 -0.15 14.55 -2.49
C VAL A 34 -0.41 16.05 -2.61
N ALA A 35 0.61 16.85 -2.92
CA ALA A 35 0.45 18.29 -3.09
C ALA A 35 -0.57 18.63 -4.17
N ARG A 36 -0.51 17.97 -5.33
CA ARG A 36 -1.46 18.16 -6.42
C ARG A 36 -2.88 17.76 -6.04
N CYS A 37 -3.07 16.64 -5.36
CA CYS A 37 -4.40 16.18 -4.95
C CYS A 37 -5.03 17.07 -3.88
N LEU A 38 -4.22 17.81 -3.11
CA LEU A 38 -4.67 18.72 -2.07
C LEU A 38 -4.61 20.19 -2.48
N ASP A 39 -4.43 20.50 -3.77
CA ASP A 39 -4.27 21.87 -4.31
C ASP A 39 -3.21 22.73 -3.57
N ARG A 40 -2.10 22.09 -3.19
CA ARG A 40 -0.95 22.69 -2.49
C ARG A 40 0.30 22.73 -3.37
N LYS A 41 1.28 23.55 -2.97
CA LYS A 41 2.60 23.52 -3.60
C LYS A 41 3.44 22.35 -3.06
N PRO A 42 4.30 21.69 -3.86
CA PRO A 42 5.15 20.61 -3.37
C PRO A 42 6.01 20.99 -2.15
N GLY A 43 6.50 22.23 -2.09
CA GLY A 43 7.29 22.73 -0.94
C GLY A 43 6.50 22.89 0.37
N GLU A 44 5.17 22.82 0.34
CA GLU A 44 4.29 22.90 1.51
C GLU A 44 4.01 21.51 2.11
N VAL A 45 4.38 20.43 1.42
CA VAL A 45 4.15 19.05 1.83
C VAL A 45 5.46 18.41 2.28
N LYS A 46 5.50 17.91 3.51
CA LYS A 46 6.68 17.22 4.08
C LYS A 46 6.36 15.75 4.30
N LEU A 47 7.38 14.89 4.28
CA LEU A 47 7.22 13.46 4.56
C LEU A 47 6.53 13.19 5.92
N LYS A 48 6.92 13.97 6.93
CA LYS A 48 6.35 13.86 8.29
C LYS A 48 4.99 14.55 8.45
N SER A 49 4.48 15.25 7.44
CA SER A 49 3.13 15.85 7.51
C SER A 49 2.08 14.75 7.54
N THR A 50 1.23 14.78 8.56
CA THR A 50 0.06 13.92 8.69
C THR A 50 -1.03 14.36 7.71
N LEU A 51 -1.69 13.39 7.05
CA LEU A 51 -2.66 13.68 6.00
C LEU A 51 -3.87 14.43 6.57
N TRP A 52 -4.47 13.92 7.66
CA TRP A 52 -5.64 14.52 8.31
C TRP A 52 -5.31 15.57 9.38
N GLY A 53 -4.07 15.62 9.86
CA GLY A 53 -3.67 16.54 10.94
C GLY A 53 -3.06 17.83 10.41
N ASP A 54 -2.03 17.69 9.57
CA ASP A 54 -1.24 18.83 9.08
C ASP A 54 -1.70 19.32 7.70
N LEU A 55 -2.15 18.40 6.84
CA LEU A 55 -2.54 18.72 5.46
C LEU A 55 -4.04 18.89 5.27
N ASP A 56 -4.83 18.64 6.33
CA ASP A 56 -6.29 18.76 6.37
C ASP A 56 -7.00 17.99 5.23
N ALA A 57 -6.47 16.81 4.89
CA ALA A 57 -7.05 15.97 3.85
C ALA A 57 -8.42 15.44 4.27
N GLU A 58 -9.38 15.53 3.35
CA GLU A 58 -10.71 14.94 3.48
C GLU A 58 -10.73 13.47 3.06
N SER A 59 -11.84 12.77 3.34
CA SER A 59 -12.01 11.38 2.93
C SER A 59 -11.99 11.20 1.41
N LEU A 60 -12.46 12.20 0.65
CA LEU A 60 -12.45 12.18 -0.82
C LEU A 60 -11.02 12.34 -1.36
N ASP A 61 -10.23 13.25 -0.78
CA ASP A 61 -8.83 13.45 -1.17
C ASP A 61 -8.02 12.17 -1.09
N MET A 62 -8.30 11.32 -0.10
CA MET A 62 -7.61 10.04 0.02
C MET A 62 -7.86 9.11 -1.15
N LEU A 63 -9.06 9.13 -1.74
CA LEU A 63 -9.36 8.34 -2.94
C LEU A 63 -8.52 8.84 -4.12
N ASP A 64 -8.43 10.16 -4.28
CA ASP A 64 -7.68 10.78 -5.37
C ASP A 64 -6.16 10.61 -5.21
N ILE A 65 -5.65 10.72 -3.98
CA ILE A 65 -4.25 10.44 -3.65
C ILE A 65 -3.93 8.99 -3.96
N VAL A 66 -4.71 8.03 -3.45
CA VAL A 66 -4.49 6.60 -3.68
C VAL A 66 -4.50 6.29 -5.17
N TYR A 67 -5.53 6.74 -5.90
CA TYR A 67 -5.63 6.52 -7.35
C TYR A 67 -4.47 7.16 -8.12
N SER A 68 -4.06 8.36 -7.73
CA SER A 68 -2.92 9.04 -8.34
C SER A 68 -1.60 8.33 -8.08
N LEU A 69 -1.40 7.80 -6.87
CA LEU A 69 -0.22 6.99 -6.54
C LEU A 69 -0.20 5.69 -7.34
N GLU A 70 -1.33 4.97 -7.41
CA GLU A 70 -1.45 3.75 -8.20
C GLU A 70 -1.03 3.97 -9.66
N ARG A 71 -1.50 5.04 -10.30
CA ARG A 71 -1.13 5.36 -11.68
C ARG A 71 0.29 5.88 -11.84
N THR A 72 0.80 6.62 -10.86
CA THR A 72 2.15 7.20 -10.92
C THR A 72 3.24 6.13 -10.80
N PHE A 73 3.01 5.13 -9.95
CA PHE A 73 3.97 4.08 -9.65
C PHE A 73 3.60 2.71 -10.25
N ILE A 74 2.43 2.60 -10.87
CA ILE A 74 1.90 1.37 -11.48
C ILE A 74 1.86 0.24 -10.44
N ILE A 75 1.14 0.52 -9.35
CA ILE A 75 1.01 -0.35 -8.18
C ILE A 75 -0.47 -0.51 -7.81
N ARG A 76 -0.79 -1.52 -7.00
CA ARG A 76 -2.09 -1.63 -6.33
C ARG A 76 -1.92 -1.28 -4.86
N MET A 77 -2.50 -0.16 -4.45
CA MET A 77 -2.43 0.32 -3.07
C MET A 77 -3.45 -0.44 -2.21
N PRO A 78 -3.15 -0.71 -0.93
CA PRO A 78 -4.12 -1.25 0.00
C PRO A 78 -5.25 -0.25 0.23
N ARG A 79 -6.46 -0.77 0.46
CA ARG A 79 -7.54 0.00 1.06
C ARG A 79 -7.13 0.23 2.51
N LEU A 80 -7.00 1.47 2.96
CA LEU A 80 -6.38 1.85 4.25
C LEU A 80 -7.16 1.34 5.49
N ASN A 81 -7.22 0.03 5.70
CA ASN A 81 -8.03 -0.67 6.70
C ASN A 81 -7.20 -1.66 7.53
N ILE A 82 -5.93 -1.31 7.83
CA ILE A 82 -4.99 -2.18 8.56
C ILE A 82 -5.56 -2.71 9.89
N LEU A 83 -6.34 -1.91 10.62
CA LEU A 83 -7.01 -2.34 11.85
C LEU A 83 -8.06 -3.42 11.60
N GLN A 84 -8.85 -3.30 10.54
CA GLN A 84 -9.80 -4.33 10.15
C GLN A 84 -9.05 -5.62 9.77
N ARG A 85 -8.01 -5.51 8.95
CA ARG A 85 -7.17 -6.67 8.58
C ARG A 85 -6.54 -7.34 9.79
N ALA A 86 -6.07 -6.57 10.76
CA ALA A 86 -5.54 -7.10 12.01
C ALA A 86 -6.63 -7.82 12.81
N THR A 87 -7.83 -7.24 12.92
CA THR A 87 -8.99 -7.88 13.55
C THR A 87 -9.35 -9.19 12.87
N ASP A 88 -9.40 -9.22 11.53
CA ASP A 88 -9.72 -10.42 10.75
C ASP A 88 -8.68 -11.53 10.99
N LEU A 89 -7.41 -11.17 11.17
CA LEU A 89 -6.30 -12.11 11.33
C LEU A 89 -6.09 -12.59 12.76
N PHE A 90 -6.25 -11.72 13.75
CA PHE A 90 -5.87 -11.99 15.15
C PHE A 90 -7.05 -12.03 16.11
N GLY A 91 -8.25 -11.75 15.62
CA GLY A 91 -9.49 -11.75 16.39
C GLY A 91 -9.80 -10.38 16.98
N GLU A 92 -11.09 -10.03 17.01
CA GLU A 92 -11.56 -8.73 17.46
C GLU A 92 -11.10 -8.41 18.88
N SER A 93 -11.35 -9.31 19.84
CA SER A 93 -10.98 -9.10 21.25
C SER A 93 -9.47 -8.92 21.48
N ALA A 94 -8.63 -9.39 20.57
CA ALA A 94 -7.18 -9.19 20.62
C ALA A 94 -6.78 -7.80 20.12
N ILE A 95 -7.54 -7.17 19.22
CA ILE A 95 -7.15 -5.93 18.53
C ILE A 95 -7.96 -4.72 19.03
N VAL A 96 -9.26 -4.90 19.22
CA VAL A 96 -10.20 -3.85 19.62
C VAL A 96 -11.18 -4.38 20.67
N GLN A 97 -11.42 -3.57 21.70
CA GLN A 97 -12.50 -3.79 22.65
C GLN A 97 -13.46 -2.61 22.60
N GLY A 98 -14.62 -2.82 21.95
CA GLY A 98 -15.56 -1.75 21.66
C GLY A 98 -14.98 -0.74 20.68
N ALA A 99 -14.70 0.48 21.13
CA ALA A 99 -14.09 1.53 20.30
C ALA A 99 -12.60 1.77 20.59
N ILE A 100 -12.01 1.00 21.52
CA ILE A 100 -10.67 1.20 22.06
C ILE A 100 -9.72 0.12 21.52
N ILE A 101 -8.55 0.55 21.06
CA ILE A 101 -7.48 -0.36 20.63
C ILE A 101 -6.84 -0.97 21.87
N THR A 102 -6.74 -2.30 21.91
CA THR A 102 -6.15 -3.05 23.03
C THR A 102 -4.63 -2.83 23.09
N PRO A 103 -3.95 -3.18 24.21
CA PRO A 103 -2.49 -3.16 24.26
C PRO A 103 -1.82 -4.01 23.16
N THR A 104 -2.41 -5.16 22.85
CA THR A 104 -1.94 -6.05 21.78
C THR A 104 -2.14 -5.42 20.40
N GLY A 105 -3.29 -4.81 20.13
CA GLY A 105 -3.55 -4.05 18.91
C GLY A 105 -2.57 -2.89 18.73
N LEU A 106 -2.27 -2.14 19.81
CA LEU A 106 -1.27 -1.08 19.80
C LEU A 106 0.14 -1.62 19.51
N ALA A 107 0.50 -2.78 20.04
CA ALA A 107 1.79 -3.41 19.77
C ALA A 107 1.93 -3.80 18.30
N ILE A 108 0.90 -4.41 17.70
CA ILE A 108 0.86 -4.71 16.27
C ILE A 108 1.00 -3.43 15.45
N LEU A 109 0.19 -2.40 15.72
CA LEU A 109 0.27 -1.14 14.97
C LEU A 109 1.64 -0.49 15.04
N LYS A 110 2.25 -0.43 16.24
CA LYS A 110 3.60 0.11 16.43
C LYS A 110 4.63 -0.63 15.59
N ALA A 111 4.57 -1.96 15.57
CA ALA A 111 5.50 -2.80 14.81
C ALA A 111 5.23 -2.73 13.29
N SER A 112 3.96 -2.64 12.88
CA SER A 112 3.58 -2.48 11.48
C SER A 112 3.88 -1.10 10.93
N MET A 113 3.98 -0.06 11.77
CA MET A 113 4.14 1.35 11.37
C MET A 113 5.31 2.09 12.07
N PRO A 114 6.56 1.63 11.92
CA PRO A 114 7.75 2.27 12.48
C PRO A 114 7.95 3.74 12.09
N GLU A 115 7.36 4.22 10.99
CA GLU A 115 7.45 5.62 10.59
C GLU A 115 6.62 6.56 11.48
N VAL A 116 5.60 6.02 12.14
CA VAL A 116 4.73 6.75 13.07
C VAL A 116 5.41 6.78 14.44
N PRO A 117 5.58 7.96 15.07
CA PRO A 117 6.24 8.06 16.37
C PRO A 117 5.58 7.14 17.41
N ALA A 118 6.37 6.42 18.19
CA ALA A 118 5.84 5.52 19.23
C ALA A 118 4.96 6.27 20.25
N SER A 119 5.21 7.56 20.46
CA SER A 119 4.42 8.47 21.30
C SER A 119 3.06 8.83 20.71
N PHE A 120 2.77 8.53 19.45
CA PHE A 120 1.42 8.66 18.90
C PHE A 120 0.49 7.60 19.49
N PHE A 121 1.00 6.38 19.68
CA PHE A 121 0.24 5.22 20.12
C PHE A 121 0.11 5.17 21.65
N GLN A 122 -0.88 5.87 22.17
CA GLN A 122 -1.17 5.99 23.60
C GLN A 122 -2.15 4.92 24.11
N PRO A 123 -2.08 4.55 25.40
CA PRO A 123 -3.11 3.72 26.02
C PRO A 123 -4.51 4.33 25.84
N ASN A 124 -5.52 3.48 25.65
CA ASN A 124 -6.91 3.86 25.41
C ASN A 124 -7.18 4.65 24.11
N MET A 125 -6.24 4.64 23.15
CA MET A 125 -6.47 5.20 21.81
C MET A 125 -7.71 4.58 21.16
N ARG A 126 -8.53 5.43 20.55
CA ARG A 126 -9.73 5.02 19.82
C ARG A 126 -9.44 4.66 18.38
N LEU A 127 -10.27 3.79 17.81
CA LEU A 127 -10.16 3.34 16.41
C LEU A 127 -10.11 4.52 15.42
N ASN A 128 -10.93 5.55 15.65
CA ASN A 128 -11.02 6.72 14.77
C ASN A 128 -9.84 7.70 14.91
N GLU A 129 -9.05 7.61 15.98
CA GLU A 129 -7.88 8.45 16.22
C GLU A 129 -6.67 7.96 15.43
N PHE A 130 -6.57 6.65 15.21
CA PHE A 130 -5.47 6.00 14.50
C PHE A 130 -5.15 6.66 13.15
N ARG A 131 -6.17 6.99 12.36
CA ARG A 131 -6.00 7.59 11.02
C ARG A 131 -5.20 8.91 11.05
N ARG A 132 -5.20 9.62 12.18
CA ARG A 132 -4.47 10.89 12.33
C ARG A 132 -2.95 10.71 12.33
N GLY A 133 -2.46 9.48 12.54
CA GLY A 133 -1.05 9.17 12.50
C GLY A 133 -0.51 8.91 11.09
N ILE A 134 -1.39 8.75 10.10
CA ILE A 134 -0.97 8.48 8.72
C ILE A 134 -0.33 9.74 8.13
N SER A 135 0.91 9.59 7.67
CA SER A 135 1.71 10.66 7.08
C SER A 135 2.01 10.41 5.60
N VAL A 136 2.58 11.40 4.92
CA VAL A 136 3.10 11.23 3.56
C VAL A 136 4.16 10.13 3.50
N GLU A 137 4.98 10.00 4.55
CA GLU A 137 5.95 8.90 4.68
C GLU A 137 5.27 7.52 4.77
N SER A 138 4.12 7.41 5.43
CA SER A 138 3.33 6.17 5.43
C SER A 138 2.92 5.78 4.01
N LEU A 139 2.50 6.75 3.17
CA LEU A 139 2.20 6.49 1.75
C LEU A 139 3.44 6.04 0.98
N VAL A 140 4.58 6.72 1.17
CA VAL A 140 5.86 6.35 0.54
C VAL A 140 6.26 4.92 0.90
N ARG A 141 6.10 4.53 2.18
CA ARG A 141 6.45 3.18 2.64
C ARG A 141 5.58 2.10 1.98
N VAL A 142 4.29 2.38 1.83
CA VAL A 142 3.37 1.49 1.09
C VAL A 142 3.76 1.41 -0.39
N VAL A 143 4.06 2.54 -1.03
CA VAL A 143 4.55 2.57 -2.43
C VAL A 143 5.79 1.70 -2.60
N LEU A 144 6.78 1.84 -1.72
CA LEU A 144 8.02 1.04 -1.75
C LEU A 144 7.72 -0.46 -1.56
N ARG A 145 6.81 -0.80 -0.65
CA ARG A 145 6.40 -2.20 -0.43
C ARG A 145 5.76 -2.80 -1.69
N CYS A 146 4.89 -2.05 -2.37
CA CYS A 146 4.27 -2.46 -3.62
C CYS A 146 5.29 -2.56 -4.76
N LEU A 147 6.20 -1.60 -4.91
CA LEU A 147 7.27 -1.65 -5.91
C LEU A 147 8.18 -2.86 -5.70
N GLY A 148 8.52 -3.19 -4.45
CA GLY A 148 9.26 -4.39 -4.10
C GLY A 148 8.53 -5.68 -4.51
N ALA A 149 7.22 -5.76 -4.26
CA ALA A 149 6.41 -6.90 -4.71
C ALA A 149 6.35 -7.00 -6.24
N ASN A 150 6.17 -5.86 -6.93
CA ASN A 150 6.17 -5.78 -8.39
C ASN A 150 7.52 -6.20 -9.01
N ALA A 151 8.64 -5.90 -8.36
CA ALA A 151 9.96 -6.33 -8.83
C ALA A 151 10.14 -7.86 -8.80
N ALA A 152 9.47 -8.54 -7.85
CA ALA A 152 9.45 -9.99 -7.72
C ALA A 152 8.42 -10.67 -8.65
N LEU A 153 7.51 -9.91 -9.27
CA LEU A 153 6.45 -10.46 -10.11
C LEU A 153 7.02 -11.21 -11.32
N ARG A 154 6.57 -12.45 -11.52
CA ARG A 154 6.91 -13.30 -12.66
C ARG A 154 5.66 -13.92 -13.27
N CYS A 155 5.66 -14.12 -14.59
CA CYS A 155 4.54 -14.73 -15.27
C CYS A 155 4.33 -16.17 -14.80
N ALA A 156 3.10 -16.51 -14.38
CA ALA A 156 2.76 -17.86 -13.93
C ALA A 156 2.95 -18.93 -15.03
N ALA A 157 2.81 -18.56 -16.31
CA ALA A 157 2.89 -19.50 -17.43
C ALA A 157 4.32 -19.80 -17.89
N CYS A 158 5.22 -18.81 -17.88
CA CYS A 158 6.56 -18.97 -18.46
C CYS A 158 7.70 -18.37 -17.63
N GLN A 159 7.43 -17.85 -16.44
CA GLN A 159 8.39 -17.10 -15.60
C GLN A 159 8.95 -15.83 -16.24
N GLY A 160 8.42 -15.44 -17.40
CA GLY A 160 8.79 -14.22 -18.09
C GLY A 160 8.43 -12.97 -17.30
N GLU A 161 9.04 -11.89 -17.73
CA GLU A 161 9.05 -10.61 -17.05
C GLU A 161 7.80 -9.76 -17.37
N PRO A 162 7.28 -8.98 -16.41
CA PRO A 162 6.17 -8.05 -16.65
C PRO A 162 6.56 -6.92 -17.58
N GLN A 163 5.63 -6.51 -18.43
CA GLN A 163 5.69 -5.36 -19.32
C GLN A 163 4.34 -4.64 -19.33
N GLN A 164 4.36 -3.32 -19.27
CA GLN A 164 3.13 -2.53 -19.38
C GLN A 164 2.57 -2.59 -20.81
N VAL A 165 1.25 -2.71 -20.93
CA VAL A 165 0.56 -2.54 -22.21
C VAL A 165 0.63 -1.06 -22.63
N PRO A 166 1.08 -0.73 -23.86
CA PRO A 166 1.17 0.65 -24.31
C PRO A 166 -0.15 1.41 -24.15
N ASN A 167 -0.08 2.61 -23.58
CA ASN A 167 -1.23 3.48 -23.29
C ASN A 167 -2.24 2.96 -22.25
N SER A 168 -1.99 1.80 -21.62
CA SER A 168 -2.82 1.23 -20.55
C SER A 168 -1.99 1.09 -19.27
N PRO A 169 -1.93 2.14 -18.42
CA PRO A 169 -0.95 2.21 -17.34
C PRO A 169 -1.08 1.10 -16.29
N MET A 170 -2.29 0.53 -16.13
CA MET A 170 -2.59 -0.49 -15.13
C MET A 170 -2.71 -1.91 -15.72
N GLU A 171 -2.49 -2.08 -17.03
CA GLU A 171 -2.52 -3.39 -17.67
C GLU A 171 -1.09 -3.90 -17.86
N ILE A 172 -0.81 -5.06 -17.29
CA ILE A 172 0.50 -5.72 -17.38
C ILE A 172 0.33 -7.03 -18.13
N ARG A 173 1.28 -7.33 -19.02
CA ARG A 173 1.39 -8.61 -19.70
C ARG A 173 2.80 -9.16 -19.56
N CYS A 174 2.95 -10.44 -19.82
CA CYS A 174 4.25 -11.05 -19.93
C CYS A 174 4.93 -10.60 -21.23
N SER A 175 6.16 -10.10 -21.11
CA SER A 175 7.02 -9.74 -22.25
C SER A 175 7.39 -10.92 -23.16
N GLN A 176 7.24 -12.16 -22.69
CA GLN A 176 7.63 -13.37 -23.44
C GLN A 176 6.44 -14.05 -24.12
N CYS A 177 5.40 -14.40 -23.37
CA CYS A 177 4.25 -15.15 -23.89
C CYS A 177 2.99 -14.29 -24.12
N GLY A 178 3.00 -13.02 -23.73
CA GLY A 178 1.86 -12.11 -23.87
C GLY A 178 0.70 -12.37 -22.90
N ALA A 179 0.80 -13.36 -22.01
CA ALA A 179 -0.24 -13.64 -21.02
C ALA A 179 -0.49 -12.43 -20.10
N GLU A 180 -1.76 -12.21 -19.74
CA GLU A 180 -2.13 -11.19 -18.77
C GLU A 180 -1.51 -11.48 -17.41
N MET A 181 -1.03 -10.43 -16.74
CA MET A 181 -0.42 -10.50 -15.42
C MET A 181 -1.12 -9.52 -14.49
N VAL A 182 -1.45 -9.99 -13.30
CA VAL A 182 -2.08 -9.17 -12.26
C VAL A 182 -0.99 -8.63 -11.35
N LEU A 183 -1.05 -7.32 -11.08
CA LEU A 183 -0.18 -6.69 -10.09
C LEU A 183 -0.51 -7.23 -8.68
N PRO A 184 0.50 -7.54 -7.84
CA PRO A 184 0.30 -7.88 -6.43
C PRO A 184 -0.64 -6.90 -5.73
N SER A 185 -1.59 -7.42 -4.95
CA SER A 185 -2.58 -6.61 -4.24
C SER A 185 -1.99 -5.98 -2.99
N GLY A 186 -2.12 -4.66 -2.82
CA GLY A 186 -1.69 -4.00 -1.59
C GLY A 186 -2.33 -4.56 -0.32
N ASP A 187 -3.58 -5.03 -0.40
CA ASP A 187 -4.26 -5.65 0.74
C ASP A 187 -3.60 -6.98 1.14
N GLU A 188 -3.16 -7.77 0.16
CA GLU A 188 -2.42 -9.02 0.41
C GLU A 188 -1.05 -8.71 1.05
N LEU A 189 -0.36 -7.66 0.58
CA LEU A 189 0.91 -7.22 1.17
C LEU A 189 0.73 -6.77 2.63
N VAL A 190 -0.36 -6.08 2.95
CA VAL A 190 -0.70 -5.71 4.33
C VAL A 190 -0.96 -6.95 5.18
N ILE A 191 -1.68 -7.95 4.65
CA ILE A 191 -1.91 -9.21 5.34
C ILE A 191 -0.59 -9.96 5.60
N GLU A 192 0.29 -10.05 4.60
CA GLU A 192 1.64 -10.64 4.76
C GLU A 192 2.44 -9.93 5.86
N ASP A 193 2.45 -8.59 5.83
CA ASP A 193 3.19 -7.78 6.80
C ASP A 193 2.62 -7.94 8.22
N LEU A 194 1.29 -7.98 8.36
CA LEU A 194 0.61 -8.23 9.63
C LEU A 194 0.93 -9.63 10.17
N LEU A 195 0.86 -10.67 9.34
CA LEU A 195 1.20 -12.04 9.73
C LEU A 195 2.64 -12.16 10.23
N ARG A 196 3.59 -11.51 9.54
CA ARG A 196 4.98 -11.43 10.00
C ARG A 196 5.08 -10.76 11.37
N VAL A 197 4.46 -9.60 11.54
CA VAL A 197 4.46 -8.86 12.82
C VAL A 197 3.81 -9.68 13.93
N GLY A 198 2.70 -10.35 13.65
CA GLY A 198 2.02 -11.23 14.60
C GLY A 198 2.94 -12.37 15.06
N ALA A 199 3.65 -13.01 14.13
CA ALA A 199 4.63 -14.04 14.46
C ALA A 199 5.80 -13.51 15.31
N GLU A 200 6.35 -12.34 14.97
CA GLU A 200 7.42 -11.67 15.73
C GLU A 200 6.98 -11.32 17.17
N LEU A 201 5.71 -10.97 17.36
CA LEU A 201 5.12 -10.63 18.65
C LEU A 201 4.54 -11.85 19.40
N GLY A 202 4.56 -13.04 18.81
CA GLY A 202 3.97 -14.26 19.39
C GLY A 202 2.43 -14.23 19.48
N ILE A 203 1.77 -13.49 18.59
CA ILE A 203 0.30 -13.35 18.53
C ILE A 203 -0.24 -14.35 17.49
N PRO A 204 -1.03 -15.35 17.91
CA PRO A 204 -1.53 -16.38 17.00
C PRO A 204 -2.60 -15.83 16.05
N LYS A 205 -2.60 -16.29 14.80
CA LYS A 205 -3.72 -16.07 13.86
C LYS A 205 -4.96 -16.82 14.37
N VAL A 206 -6.15 -16.24 14.23
CA VAL A 206 -7.40 -16.99 14.41
C VAL A 206 -7.47 -18.10 13.36
N ALA A 207 -8.04 -19.25 13.75
CA ALA A 207 -8.32 -20.32 12.80
C ALA A 207 -9.30 -19.79 11.73
N ASP A 208 -9.12 -20.19 10.47
CA ASP A 208 -10.09 -19.84 9.43
C ASP A 208 -11.47 -20.37 9.86
N PRO A 209 -12.54 -19.57 9.76
CA PRO A 209 -13.87 -20.04 10.13
C PRO A 209 -14.21 -21.25 9.28
N THR A 210 -14.44 -22.40 9.93
CA THR A 210 -14.97 -23.58 9.26
C THR A 210 -16.32 -23.23 8.63
N PRO A 211 -16.67 -23.79 7.46
CA PRO A 211 -17.93 -23.50 6.78
C PRO A 211 -19.19 -23.76 7.64
N GLU A 212 -19.07 -24.46 8.77
CA GLU A 212 -20.16 -24.80 9.70
C GLU A 212 -20.64 -23.62 10.58
N ASN A 213 -19.90 -22.51 10.68
CA ASN A 213 -20.28 -21.37 11.53
C ASN A 213 -20.97 -20.22 10.79
N ARG A 214 -21.46 -20.43 9.55
CA ARG A 214 -22.16 -19.39 8.76
C ARG A 214 -23.66 -19.26 9.06
N ASP A 215 -24.23 -20.13 9.90
CA ASP A 215 -25.68 -20.23 10.07
C ASP A 215 -26.27 -19.52 11.30
N HIS A 216 -25.54 -18.61 11.96
CA HIS A 216 -26.09 -17.82 13.07
C HIS A 216 -25.79 -16.32 12.94
N GLU A 217 -26.43 -15.69 11.95
CA GLU A 217 -26.92 -14.32 12.12
C GLU A 217 -28.25 -14.21 11.36
N SER A 218 -29.34 -14.31 12.14
CA SER A 218 -30.72 -13.99 11.74
C SER A 218 -30.99 -12.50 11.88
#